data_AF-A0A3L7V0P6-F1
#
_entry.id   AF-A0A3L7V0P6-F1
#
_cell.length_a   1.000
_cell.length_b   1.000
_cell.length_c   1.000
_cell.angle_alpha   90.00
_cell.angle_beta   90.00
_cell.angle_gamma   90.00
#
_symmetry.space_group_name_H-M   'P 1'
#
loop_
_entity.id
_entity.type
_entity.pdbx_description
1 polymer ?
#
loop_
_entity_poly.entity_id
_entity_poly.type
_entity_poly.pdbx_seq_one_letter_code
_entity_poly.pdbx_strand_id
1 'polypeptide(L)'
;MTNMRGFQLASVLLCVMLGCSSAKPFAKNVKSLKPAEQEMQFDLAQANEKDGQLAKAEAGYRELCGAKPGVSRYHQRWGVVLTRIGQRQEGLAALERAHRLEPNNTNILNDLGYAYLKTGESTKAAELFRKTLEFDPQNKCANNNLALALGYEGDLKESFRMFQNTLPEADALTNLGYVATQNGNTELAVKAYSRALTLDPDKRSAAEALTQLALLDQDVEQTRSIAHDLNSLNERSSEDPAGFPLNRTAPAKLTTIQVNHNSPKVPVTRNALRKESISQATAVRPSAKVMPSSRDE
;
A
#
# COMPACT_ATOMS: atom_id res chain seq x y z
N MET A 1 12.46 6.00 -71.67
CA MET A 1 12.30 5.47 -70.30
C MET A 1 13.46 6.03 -69.47
N THR A 2 13.31 7.26 -68.94
CA THR A 2 13.02 7.59 -67.52
C THR A 2 14.12 7.08 -66.59
N ASN A 3 14.91 7.90 -65.88
CA ASN A 3 14.44 8.90 -64.91
C ASN A 3 15.49 9.98 -64.57
N MET A 4 15.01 11.22 -64.57
CA MET A 4 15.45 12.32 -63.71
C MET A 4 14.93 12.14 -62.28
N ARG A 5 15.68 12.66 -61.31
CA ARG A 5 15.33 13.31 -60.01
C ARG A 5 16.42 12.91 -58.99
N GLY A 6 17.25 13.78 -58.43
CA GLY A 6 17.09 15.21 -58.16
C GLY A 6 16.80 15.43 -56.67
N PHE A 7 17.84 15.83 -55.93
CA PHE A 7 17.86 16.59 -54.67
C PHE A 7 16.96 16.14 -53.49
N GLN A 8 17.58 15.79 -52.36
CA GLN A 8 17.68 16.70 -51.20
C GLN A 8 18.68 16.19 -50.14
N LEU A 9 19.78 16.93 -50.01
CA LEU A 9 20.64 16.99 -48.82
C LEU A 9 20.10 18.12 -47.93
N ALA A 10 19.79 17.83 -46.67
CA ALA A 10 19.75 18.78 -45.55
C ALA A 10 19.88 17.95 -44.25
N SER A 11 21.09 17.68 -43.78
CA SER A 11 21.86 18.49 -42.82
C SER A 11 21.39 18.37 -41.36
N VAL A 12 22.20 17.63 -40.59
CA VAL A 12 22.80 18.06 -39.30
C VAL A 12 21.85 18.41 -38.14
N LEU A 13 21.89 17.54 -37.12
CA LEU A 13 22.03 17.86 -35.69
C LEU A 13 20.99 18.80 -35.05
N LEU A 14 20.07 18.22 -34.26
CA LEU A 14 19.68 18.84 -32.99
C LEU A 14 19.42 17.76 -31.94
N CYS A 15 20.51 17.32 -31.32
CA CYS A 15 20.47 16.71 -30.01
C CYS A 15 20.50 17.86 -28.98
N VAL A 16 19.78 17.66 -27.88
CA VAL A 16 19.77 18.46 -26.63
C VAL A 16 18.87 19.70 -26.65
N MET A 17 17.68 19.56 -26.05
CA MET A 17 17.27 20.32 -24.87
C MET A 17 16.06 19.61 -24.22
N LEU A 18 16.10 19.44 -22.88
CA LEU A 18 15.15 18.74 -22.01
C LEU A 18 15.45 17.24 -21.72
N GLY A 19 16.59 17.00 -21.05
CA GLY A 19 16.53 16.43 -19.69
C GLY A 19 16.20 14.94 -19.47
N CYS A 20 16.16 14.06 -20.47
CA CYS A 20 16.10 12.61 -20.21
C CYS A 20 17.49 12.00 -20.02
N SER A 21 18.09 12.23 -18.84
CA SER A 21 19.28 11.49 -18.43
C SER A 21 18.89 10.09 -17.95
N SER A 22 19.44 9.09 -18.64
CA SER A 22 19.47 7.65 -18.34
C SER A 22 18.20 6.81 -18.58
N ALA A 23 17.76 6.71 -19.82
CA ALA A 23 17.30 5.43 -20.35
C ALA A 23 18.37 4.91 -21.31
N LYS A 24 19.24 3.99 -20.84
CA LYS A 24 20.19 3.30 -21.73
C LYS A 24 19.36 2.54 -22.79
N PRO A 25 19.76 2.54 -24.07
CA PRO A 25 19.06 1.75 -25.08
C PRO A 25 19.25 0.26 -24.74
N PHE A 26 18.20 -0.39 -24.28
CA PHE A 26 18.18 -1.82 -24.02
C PHE A 26 18.04 -2.57 -25.35
N ALA A 27 19.12 -2.59 -26.12
CA ALA A 27 19.23 -3.39 -27.33
C ALA A 27 20.61 -4.07 -27.33
N LYS A 28 20.77 -5.07 -26.47
CA LYS A 28 21.82 -6.08 -26.61
C LYS A 28 21.15 -7.46 -26.67
N ASN A 29 21.28 -8.11 -27.83
CA ASN A 29 20.93 -9.51 -28.12
C ASN A 29 19.63 -10.01 -27.47
N VAL A 30 18.49 -9.59 -28.02
CA VAL A 30 17.21 -10.22 -27.68
C VAL A 30 17.21 -11.63 -28.27
N LYS A 31 17.48 -12.64 -27.42
CA LYS A 31 17.37 -14.05 -27.79
C LYS A 31 15.90 -14.32 -28.14
N SER A 32 15.62 -14.69 -29.39
CA SER A 32 14.29 -15.14 -29.78
C SER A 32 14.06 -16.55 -29.22
N LEU A 33 13.32 -16.65 -28.11
CA LEU A 33 12.93 -17.93 -27.52
C LEU A 33 11.83 -18.59 -28.36
N LYS A 34 11.90 -19.92 -28.53
CA LYS A 34 10.80 -20.68 -29.13
C LYS A 34 9.56 -20.65 -28.22
N PRO A 35 8.32 -20.80 -28.74
CA PRO A 35 7.11 -20.76 -27.91
C PRO A 35 7.11 -21.73 -26.72
N ALA A 36 7.56 -22.98 -26.91
CA ALA A 36 7.65 -23.95 -25.81
C ALA A 36 8.70 -23.56 -24.76
N GLU A 37 9.81 -22.94 -25.18
CA GLU A 37 10.85 -22.44 -24.28
C GLU A 37 10.33 -21.23 -23.48
N GLN A 38 9.50 -20.37 -24.09
CA GLN A 38 8.85 -19.24 -23.41
C GLN A 38 7.91 -19.72 -22.30
N GLU A 39 7.07 -20.72 -22.59
CA GLU A 39 6.14 -21.23 -21.60
C GLU A 39 6.86 -21.90 -20.43
N MET A 40 7.88 -22.72 -20.72
CA MET A 40 8.71 -23.34 -19.69
C MET A 40 9.41 -22.30 -18.79
N GLN A 41 9.94 -21.21 -19.39
CA GLN A 41 10.56 -20.12 -18.61
C GLN A 41 9.52 -19.35 -17.79
N PHE A 42 8.30 -19.18 -18.31
CA PHE A 42 7.21 -18.55 -17.58
C PHE A 42 6.76 -19.38 -16.37
N ASP A 43 6.64 -20.69 -16.53
CA ASP A 43 6.32 -21.61 -15.43
C ASP A 43 7.42 -21.61 -14.37
N LEU A 44 8.70 -21.59 -14.79
CA LEU A 44 9.83 -21.49 -13.86
C LEU A 44 9.82 -20.15 -13.09
N ALA A 45 9.52 -19.03 -13.75
CA ALA A 45 9.41 -17.73 -13.10
C ALA A 45 8.27 -17.70 -12.08
N GLN A 46 7.12 -18.30 -12.42
CA GLN A 46 5.99 -18.45 -11.50
C GLN A 46 6.32 -19.35 -10.30
N ALA A 47 7.02 -20.46 -10.51
CA ALA A 47 7.46 -21.34 -9.43
C ALA A 47 8.39 -20.58 -8.46
N ASN A 48 9.39 -19.87 -8.99
CA ASN A 48 10.26 -19.02 -8.18
C ASN A 48 9.47 -17.94 -7.42
N GLU A 49 8.46 -17.34 -8.04
CA GLU A 49 7.61 -16.34 -7.39
C GLU A 49 6.82 -16.92 -6.22
N LYS A 50 6.23 -18.11 -6.40
CA LYS A 50 5.48 -18.83 -5.38
C LYS A 50 6.37 -19.26 -4.21
N ASP A 51 7.61 -19.66 -4.51
CA ASP A 51 8.62 -20.05 -3.52
C ASP A 51 9.25 -18.84 -2.81
N GLY A 52 8.83 -17.61 -3.14
CA GLY A 52 9.38 -16.38 -2.55
C GLY A 52 10.78 -16.02 -3.05
N GLN A 53 11.30 -16.71 -4.07
CA GLN A 53 12.58 -16.42 -4.72
C GLN A 53 12.42 -15.23 -5.69
N LEU A 54 12.03 -14.07 -5.16
CA LEU A 54 11.58 -12.92 -5.94
C LEU A 54 12.63 -12.39 -6.92
N ALA A 55 13.92 -12.43 -6.56
CA ALA A 55 15.01 -12.02 -7.44
C ALA A 55 15.14 -12.93 -8.68
N LYS A 56 14.92 -14.24 -8.52
CA LYS A 56 14.92 -15.19 -9.65
C LYS A 56 13.68 -15.03 -10.51
N ALA A 57 12.52 -14.82 -9.89
CA ALA A 57 11.28 -14.53 -10.59
C ALA A 57 11.40 -13.24 -11.43
N GLU A 58 11.95 -12.17 -10.86
CA GLU A 58 12.23 -10.91 -11.57
C GLU A 58 13.08 -11.15 -12.81
N ALA A 59 14.20 -11.86 -12.67
CA ALA A 59 15.10 -12.13 -13.78
C ALA A 59 14.43 -12.91 -14.91
N GLY A 60 13.64 -13.94 -14.57
CA GLY A 60 12.88 -14.74 -15.54
C GLY A 60 11.81 -13.92 -16.27
N TYR A 61 11.01 -13.15 -15.55
CA TYR A 61 10.00 -12.29 -16.18
C TYR A 61 10.63 -11.17 -17.02
N ARG A 62 11.76 -10.61 -16.60
CA ARG A 62 12.52 -9.62 -17.39
C ARG A 62 13.01 -10.23 -18.71
N GLU A 63 13.56 -11.45 -18.69
CA GLU A 63 14.00 -12.14 -19.90
C GLU A 63 12.82 -12.37 -20.86
N LEU A 64 11.68 -12.83 -20.35
CA LEU A 64 10.46 -13.03 -21.14
C LEU A 64 9.95 -11.72 -21.77
N CYS A 65 9.94 -10.62 -21.00
CA CYS A 65 9.57 -9.31 -21.50
C CYS A 65 10.53 -8.80 -22.57
N GLY A 66 11.83 -9.08 -22.42
CA GLY A 66 12.85 -8.77 -23.43
C GLY A 66 12.64 -9.57 -24.72
N ALA A 67 12.42 -10.88 -24.59
CA ALA A 67 12.22 -11.80 -25.72
C ALA A 67 10.90 -11.55 -26.47
N LYS A 68 9.81 -11.24 -25.77
CA LYS A 68 8.50 -10.92 -26.35
C LYS A 68 7.81 -9.78 -25.61
N PRO A 69 8.08 -8.52 -26.02
CA PRO A 69 7.50 -7.34 -25.38
C PRO A 69 5.98 -7.17 -25.54
N GLY A 70 5.33 -7.95 -26.42
CA GLY A 70 3.91 -7.84 -26.75
C GLY A 70 2.98 -8.73 -25.92
N VAL A 71 3.50 -9.49 -24.95
CA VAL A 71 2.69 -10.41 -24.12
C VAL A 71 2.38 -9.74 -22.78
N SER A 72 1.09 -9.41 -22.54
CA SER A 72 0.62 -8.67 -21.34
C SER A 72 1.00 -9.38 -20.04
N ARG A 73 0.75 -10.69 -19.94
CA ARG A 73 0.96 -11.48 -18.72
C ARG A 73 2.41 -11.45 -18.21
N TYR A 74 3.40 -11.31 -19.11
CA TYR A 74 4.80 -11.21 -18.70
C TYR A 74 5.06 -9.90 -17.96
N HIS A 75 4.60 -8.78 -18.53
CA HIS A 75 4.70 -7.46 -17.92
C HIS A 75 3.90 -7.37 -16.62
N GLN A 76 2.71 -7.98 -16.58
CA GLN A 76 1.88 -8.02 -15.38
C GLN A 76 2.63 -8.70 -14.22
N ARG A 77 3.10 -9.94 -14.42
CA ARG A 77 3.79 -10.67 -13.35
C ARG A 77 5.11 -10.01 -12.97
N TRP A 78 5.86 -9.48 -13.95
CA TRP A 78 7.07 -8.72 -13.66
C TRP A 78 6.78 -7.51 -12.77
N GLY A 79 5.77 -6.72 -13.09
CA GLY A 79 5.40 -5.54 -12.32
C GLY A 79 4.92 -5.86 -10.90
N VAL A 80 4.18 -6.96 -10.72
CA VAL A 80 3.82 -7.49 -9.39
C VAL A 80 5.06 -7.85 -8.58
N VAL A 81 6.01 -8.58 -9.17
CA VAL A 81 7.26 -8.96 -8.48
C VAL A 81 8.11 -7.73 -8.14
N LEU A 82 8.27 -6.79 -9.08
CA LEU A 82 8.98 -5.52 -8.86
C LEU A 82 8.37 -4.72 -7.70
N THR A 83 7.04 -4.66 -7.64
CA THR A 83 6.31 -4.01 -6.53
C THR A 83 6.60 -4.71 -5.19
N ARG A 84 6.64 -6.05 -5.17
CA ARG A 84 6.94 -6.84 -3.95
C ARG A 84 8.38 -6.68 -3.46
N ILE A 85 9.35 -6.48 -4.34
CA ILE A 85 10.75 -6.22 -3.97
C ILE A 85 11.03 -4.74 -3.64
N GLY A 86 10.02 -3.86 -3.73
CA GLY A 86 10.14 -2.44 -3.41
C GLY A 86 10.60 -1.55 -4.59
N GLN A 87 10.78 -2.12 -5.78
CA GLN A 87 11.05 -1.39 -7.03
C GLN A 87 9.74 -0.83 -7.60
N ARG A 88 9.17 0.13 -6.87
CA ARG A 88 7.79 0.59 -7.05
C ARG A 88 7.58 1.31 -8.40
N GLN A 89 8.53 2.12 -8.83
CA GLN A 89 8.41 2.86 -10.09
C GLN A 89 8.59 1.95 -11.31
N GLU A 90 9.55 1.02 -11.26
CA GLU A 90 9.72 0.02 -12.30
C GLU A 90 8.50 -0.92 -12.38
N GLY A 91 7.97 -1.32 -11.22
CA GLY A 91 6.77 -2.16 -11.14
C GLY A 91 5.54 -1.48 -11.74
N LEU A 92 5.35 -0.19 -11.44
CA LEU A 92 4.31 0.63 -12.04
C LEU A 92 4.46 0.69 -13.57
N ALA A 93 5.65 0.99 -14.08
CA ALA A 93 5.89 1.09 -15.52
C ALA A 93 5.62 -0.24 -16.27
N ALA A 94 5.95 -1.38 -15.66
CA ALA A 94 5.64 -2.70 -16.21
C ALA A 94 4.12 -2.97 -16.23
N LEU A 95 3.40 -2.63 -15.17
CA LEU A 95 1.95 -2.78 -15.12
C LEU A 95 1.21 -1.85 -16.09
N GLU A 96 1.69 -0.62 -16.26
CA GLU A 96 1.17 0.28 -17.29
C GLU A 96 1.39 -0.30 -18.71
N ARG A 97 2.52 -0.99 -18.94
CA ARG A 97 2.76 -1.69 -20.20
C ARG A 97 1.79 -2.85 -20.40
N ALA A 98 1.53 -3.64 -19.36
CA ALA A 98 0.55 -4.71 -19.38
C ALA A 98 -0.86 -4.18 -19.69
N HIS A 99 -1.25 -3.07 -19.04
CA HIS A 99 -2.54 -2.42 -19.27
C HIS A 99 -2.69 -1.87 -20.69
N ARG A 100 -1.63 -1.30 -21.28
CA ARG A 100 -1.67 -0.88 -22.70
C ARG A 100 -1.87 -2.05 -23.67
N LEU A 101 -1.44 -3.26 -23.30
CA LEU A 101 -1.62 -4.47 -24.12
C LEU A 101 -3.02 -5.06 -23.95
N GLU A 102 -3.57 -5.03 -22.72
CA GLU A 102 -4.92 -5.52 -22.41
C GLU A 102 -5.69 -4.54 -21.50
N PRO A 103 -6.34 -3.50 -22.07
CA PRO A 103 -6.93 -2.40 -21.29
C PRO A 103 -8.11 -2.78 -20.39
N ASN A 104 -8.75 -3.92 -20.65
CA ASN A 104 -9.96 -4.36 -19.96
C ASN A 104 -9.73 -5.63 -19.10
N ASN A 105 -8.48 -6.07 -18.95
CA ASN A 105 -8.16 -7.21 -18.09
C ASN A 105 -8.24 -6.79 -16.62
N THR A 106 -9.22 -7.32 -15.89
CA THR A 106 -9.51 -6.96 -14.49
C THR A 106 -8.37 -7.26 -13.53
N ASN A 107 -7.60 -8.33 -13.76
CA ASN A 107 -6.43 -8.64 -12.95
C ASN A 107 -5.34 -7.56 -13.12
N ILE A 108 -5.12 -7.12 -14.36
CA ILE A 108 -4.14 -6.05 -14.66
C ILE A 108 -4.62 -4.71 -14.08
N LEU A 109 -5.92 -4.38 -14.20
CA LEU A 109 -6.48 -3.17 -13.62
C LEU A 109 -6.31 -3.13 -12.10
N ASN A 110 -6.59 -4.24 -11.41
CA ASN A 110 -6.39 -4.35 -9.97
C ASN A 110 -4.91 -4.25 -9.56
N ASP A 111 -4.01 -4.96 -10.26
CA ASP A 111 -2.57 -4.92 -9.96
C ASP A 111 -1.99 -3.51 -10.21
N LEU A 112 -2.39 -2.85 -11.30
CA LEU A 112 -1.97 -1.49 -11.62
C LEU A 112 -2.51 -0.48 -10.59
N GLY A 113 -3.77 -0.60 -10.17
CA GLY A 113 -4.33 0.19 -9.09
C GLY A 113 -3.53 0.04 -7.80
N TYR A 114 -3.14 -1.19 -7.46
CA TYR A 114 -2.31 -1.45 -6.27
C TYR A 114 -0.91 -0.81 -6.38
N ALA A 115 -0.30 -0.84 -7.57
CA ALA A 115 0.97 -0.17 -7.82
C ALA A 115 0.86 1.37 -7.68
N TYR A 116 -0.25 1.97 -8.12
CA TYR A 116 -0.52 3.39 -7.87
C TYR A 116 -0.67 3.70 -6.38
N LEU A 117 -1.35 2.85 -5.59
CA LEU A 117 -1.37 3.02 -4.12
C LEU A 117 0.03 3.01 -3.52
N LYS A 118 0.90 2.09 -3.96
CA LYS A 118 2.27 2.00 -3.45
C LYS A 118 3.15 3.19 -3.82
N THR A 119 2.81 3.89 -4.89
CA THR A 119 3.51 5.11 -5.34
C THR A 119 2.87 6.40 -4.83
N GLY A 120 1.78 6.30 -4.05
CA GLY A 120 1.10 7.44 -3.42
C GLY A 120 0.00 8.08 -4.28
N GLU A 121 -0.31 7.49 -5.43
CA GLU A 121 -1.26 8.02 -6.41
C GLU A 121 -2.67 7.44 -6.17
N SER A 122 -3.22 7.68 -4.98
CA SER A 122 -4.46 7.03 -4.50
C SER A 122 -5.69 7.31 -5.38
N THR A 123 -5.77 8.49 -5.99
CA THR A 123 -6.89 8.85 -6.89
C THR A 123 -6.89 8.01 -8.16
N LYS A 124 -5.73 7.86 -8.83
CA LYS A 124 -5.59 6.97 -9.99
C LYS A 124 -5.90 5.52 -9.62
N ALA A 125 -5.48 5.10 -8.43
CA ALA A 125 -5.79 3.77 -7.93
C ALA A 125 -7.30 3.55 -7.77
N ALA A 126 -8.00 4.51 -7.14
CA ALA A 126 -9.44 4.44 -6.92
C ALA A 126 -10.21 4.32 -8.25
N GLU A 127 -9.82 5.10 -9.28
CA GLU A 127 -10.41 5.00 -10.62
C GLU A 127 -10.27 3.59 -11.22
N LEU A 128 -9.08 2.98 -11.12
CA LEU A 128 -8.83 1.64 -11.64
C LEU A 128 -9.57 0.55 -10.85
N PHE A 129 -9.72 0.69 -9.53
CA PHE A 129 -10.52 -0.26 -8.75
C PHE A 129 -12.01 -0.12 -9.06
N ARG A 130 -12.53 1.10 -9.24
CA ARG A 130 -13.91 1.31 -9.71
C ARG A 130 -14.13 0.65 -11.07
N LYS A 131 -13.21 0.85 -12.02
CA LYS A 131 -13.25 0.18 -13.33
C LYS A 131 -13.18 -1.34 -13.22
N THR A 132 -12.36 -1.88 -12.31
CA THR A 132 -12.34 -3.32 -12.02
C THR A 132 -13.72 -3.80 -11.54
N LEU A 133 -14.36 -3.06 -10.64
CA LEU A 133 -15.68 -3.39 -10.10
C LEU A 133 -16.83 -3.18 -11.09
N GLU A 134 -16.66 -2.35 -12.11
CA GLU A 134 -17.61 -2.26 -13.24
C GLU A 134 -17.63 -3.56 -14.06
N PHE A 135 -16.48 -4.20 -14.27
CA PHE A 135 -16.37 -5.46 -14.99
C PHE A 135 -16.61 -6.70 -14.12
N ASP A 136 -16.19 -6.64 -12.86
CA ASP A 136 -16.35 -7.72 -11.87
C ASP A 136 -16.84 -7.14 -10.53
N PRO A 137 -18.17 -6.94 -10.38
CA PRO A 137 -18.76 -6.33 -9.19
C PRO A 137 -18.51 -7.11 -7.89
N GLN A 138 -18.18 -8.40 -7.98
CA GLN A 138 -17.94 -9.26 -6.81
C GLN A 138 -16.46 -9.39 -6.47
N ASN A 139 -15.58 -8.62 -7.13
CA ASN A 139 -14.15 -8.67 -6.88
C ASN A 139 -13.83 -8.17 -5.47
N LYS A 140 -13.57 -9.11 -4.56
CA LYS A 140 -13.25 -8.79 -3.15
C LYS A 140 -11.94 -8.01 -3.02
N CYS A 141 -10.95 -8.31 -3.85
CA CYS A 141 -9.66 -7.62 -3.84
C CYS A 141 -9.82 -6.15 -4.24
N ALA A 142 -10.55 -5.88 -5.33
CA ALA A 142 -10.79 -4.52 -5.78
C ALA A 142 -11.65 -3.72 -4.81
N ASN A 143 -12.66 -4.33 -4.16
CA ASN A 143 -13.44 -3.67 -3.11
C ASN A 143 -12.56 -3.25 -1.93
N ASN A 144 -11.73 -4.16 -1.40
CA ASN A 144 -10.83 -3.85 -0.30
C ASN A 144 -9.79 -2.79 -0.69
N ASN A 145 -9.25 -2.87 -1.90
CA ASN A 145 -8.25 -1.90 -2.37
C ASN A 145 -8.85 -0.53 -2.67
N LEU A 146 -10.10 -0.45 -3.13
CA LEU A 146 -10.84 0.80 -3.27
C LEU A 146 -11.07 1.45 -1.90
N ALA A 147 -11.45 0.66 -0.89
CA ALA A 147 -11.58 1.16 0.47
C ALA A 147 -10.26 1.71 1.01
N LEU A 148 -9.13 1.04 0.74
CA LEU A 148 -7.79 1.56 1.07
C LEU A 148 -7.49 2.87 0.34
N ALA A 149 -7.80 2.95 -0.96
CA ALA A 149 -7.56 4.14 -1.78
C ALA A 149 -8.32 5.37 -1.24
N LEU A 150 -9.62 5.24 -1.01
CA LEU A 150 -10.46 6.30 -0.41
C LEU A 150 -9.97 6.70 0.98
N GLY A 151 -9.51 5.70 1.73
CA GLY A 151 -8.86 5.88 3.00
C GLY A 151 -7.67 6.83 2.92
N TYR A 152 -6.72 6.57 2.02
CA TYR A 152 -5.54 7.43 1.81
C TYR A 152 -5.87 8.81 1.26
N GLU A 153 -7.02 8.99 0.60
CA GLU A 153 -7.52 10.31 0.21
C GLU A 153 -8.11 11.10 1.39
N GLY A 154 -8.24 10.48 2.56
CA GLY A 154 -8.77 11.08 3.77
C GLY A 154 -10.24 10.76 4.05
N ASP A 155 -10.94 10.07 3.14
CA ASP A 155 -12.33 9.63 3.35
C ASP A 155 -12.38 8.35 4.21
N LEU A 156 -11.96 8.51 5.46
CA LEU A 156 -11.90 7.44 6.47
C LEU A 156 -13.29 6.84 6.75
N LYS A 157 -14.35 7.64 6.62
CA LYS A 157 -15.72 7.20 6.88
C LYS A 157 -16.19 6.24 5.80
N GLU A 158 -16.05 6.62 4.54
CA GLU A 158 -16.45 5.77 3.43
C GLU A 158 -15.55 4.53 3.32
N SER A 159 -14.24 4.72 3.51
CA SER A 159 -13.27 3.62 3.61
C SER A 159 -13.71 2.57 4.64
N PHE A 160 -14.05 2.99 5.86
CA PHE A 160 -14.51 2.07 6.89
C PHE A 160 -15.83 1.39 6.54
N ARG A 161 -16.81 2.14 6.02
CA ARG A 161 -18.09 1.57 5.57
C ARG A 161 -17.87 0.45 4.55
N MET A 162 -16.95 0.64 3.60
CA MET A 162 -16.61 -0.36 2.62
C MET A 162 -15.93 -1.60 3.23
N PHE A 163 -15.00 -1.42 4.16
CA PHE A 163 -14.40 -2.55 4.89
C PHE A 163 -15.45 -3.35 5.66
N GLN A 164 -16.35 -2.67 6.38
CA GLN A 164 -17.41 -3.34 7.16
C GLN A 164 -18.35 -4.18 6.29
N ASN A 165 -18.61 -3.76 5.06
CA ASN A 165 -19.48 -4.52 4.15
C ASN A 165 -18.82 -5.78 3.58
N THR A 166 -17.49 -5.91 3.68
CA THR A 166 -16.73 -6.96 2.99
C THR A 166 -15.92 -7.85 3.90
N LEU A 167 -15.69 -7.44 5.15
CA LEU A 167 -14.81 -8.10 6.10
C LEU A 167 -15.50 -8.29 7.46
N PRO A 168 -15.08 -9.30 8.25
CA PRO A 168 -15.42 -9.37 9.66
C PRO A 168 -15.03 -8.07 10.40
N GLU A 169 -15.78 -7.71 11.45
CA GLU A 169 -15.61 -6.42 12.12
C GLU A 169 -14.19 -6.17 12.63
N ALA A 170 -13.52 -7.19 13.21
CA ALA A 170 -12.15 -7.09 13.68
C ALA A 170 -11.15 -6.78 12.53
N ASP A 171 -11.34 -7.39 11.36
CA ASP A 171 -10.54 -7.12 10.16
C ASP A 171 -10.80 -5.73 9.60
N ALA A 172 -12.08 -5.31 9.54
CA ALA A 172 -12.45 -3.97 9.11
C ALA A 172 -11.85 -2.88 10.00
N LEU A 173 -11.87 -3.09 11.33
CA LEU A 173 -11.26 -2.18 12.31
C LEU A 173 -9.73 -2.17 12.19
N THR A 174 -9.10 -3.32 11.92
CA THR A 174 -7.66 -3.39 11.66
C THR A 174 -7.27 -2.58 10.43
N ASN A 175 -8.05 -2.68 9.34
CA ASN A 175 -7.82 -1.89 8.13
C ASN A 175 -8.07 -0.39 8.35
N LEU A 176 -9.11 -0.02 9.11
CA LEU A 176 -9.33 1.37 9.51
C LEU A 176 -8.14 1.92 10.31
N GLY A 177 -7.64 1.15 11.28
CA GLY A 177 -6.48 1.54 12.07
C GLY A 177 -5.24 1.77 11.20
N TYR A 178 -5.04 0.91 10.20
CA TYR A 178 -3.94 1.03 9.24
C TYR A 178 -4.02 2.30 8.41
N VAL A 179 -5.18 2.56 7.80
CA VAL A 179 -5.38 3.77 7.01
C VAL A 179 -5.29 5.03 7.88
N ALA A 180 -5.90 5.02 9.08
CA ALA A 180 -5.83 6.14 10.01
C ALA A 180 -4.38 6.46 10.40
N THR A 181 -3.54 5.42 10.58
CA THR A 181 -2.10 5.57 10.81
C THR A 181 -1.41 6.27 9.64
N GLN A 182 -1.70 5.86 8.40
CA GLN A 182 -1.11 6.49 7.20
C GLN A 182 -1.54 7.94 7.02
N ASN A 183 -2.76 8.29 7.44
CA ASN A 183 -3.27 9.66 7.41
C ASN A 183 -2.80 10.52 8.61
N GLY A 184 -1.99 9.96 9.52
CA GLY A 184 -1.52 10.66 10.72
C GLY A 184 -2.59 10.86 11.80
N ASN A 185 -3.75 10.20 11.69
CA ASN A 185 -4.79 10.20 12.72
C ASN A 185 -4.51 9.10 13.76
N THR A 186 -3.45 9.31 14.55
CA THR A 186 -2.99 8.35 15.56
C THR A 186 -4.06 7.99 16.57
N GLU A 187 -4.87 8.96 17.01
CA GLU A 187 -5.93 8.73 17.99
C GLU A 187 -6.98 7.74 17.46
N LEU A 188 -7.44 7.94 16.21
CA LEU A 188 -8.37 7.01 15.58
C LEU A 188 -7.73 5.65 15.35
N ALA A 189 -6.46 5.62 14.95
CA ALA A 189 -5.72 4.37 14.73
C ALA A 189 -5.67 3.52 15.99
N VAL A 190 -5.27 4.13 17.13
CA VAL A 190 -5.23 3.44 18.43
C VAL A 190 -6.60 2.90 18.80
N LYS A 191 -7.66 3.73 18.72
CA LYS A 191 -9.03 3.28 19.03
C LYS A 191 -9.48 2.11 18.17
N ALA A 192 -9.21 2.16 16.86
CA ALA A 192 -9.61 1.11 15.92
C ALA A 192 -8.88 -0.21 16.20
N TYR A 193 -7.56 -0.17 16.38
CA TYR A 193 -6.78 -1.37 16.69
C TYR A 193 -7.13 -1.95 18.06
N SER A 194 -7.34 -1.12 19.09
CA SER A 194 -7.72 -1.61 20.42
C SER A 194 -9.08 -2.31 20.39
N ARG A 195 -10.03 -1.76 19.63
CA ARG A 195 -11.33 -2.41 19.43
C ARG A 195 -11.20 -3.72 18.63
N ALA A 196 -10.34 -3.76 17.61
CA ALA A 196 -10.07 -4.99 16.87
C ALA A 196 -9.55 -6.11 17.80
N LEU A 197 -8.62 -5.80 18.71
CA LEU A 197 -8.10 -6.74 19.70
C LEU A 197 -9.12 -7.14 20.78
N THR A 198 -10.08 -6.26 21.09
CA THR A 198 -11.18 -6.61 22.00
C THR A 198 -12.09 -7.67 21.37
N LEU A 199 -12.30 -7.60 20.05
CA LEU A 199 -13.13 -8.55 19.32
C LEU A 199 -12.38 -9.84 18.98
N ASP A 200 -11.09 -9.74 18.67
CA ASP A 200 -10.22 -10.87 18.34
C ASP A 200 -8.82 -10.62 18.95
N PRO A 201 -8.56 -11.14 20.17
CA PRO A 201 -7.29 -10.98 20.86
C PRO A 201 -6.07 -11.52 20.11
N ASP A 202 -6.27 -12.43 19.14
CA ASP A 202 -5.20 -13.06 18.37
C ASP A 202 -4.84 -12.29 17.09
N LYS A 203 -5.44 -11.10 16.85
CA LYS A 203 -5.09 -10.19 15.74
C LYS A 203 -3.68 -9.61 15.89
N ARG A 204 -2.68 -10.40 15.50
CA ARG A 204 -1.26 -9.99 15.50
C ARG A 204 -1.01 -8.68 14.77
N SER A 205 -1.64 -8.46 13.62
CA SER A 205 -1.47 -7.23 12.85
C SER A 205 -1.92 -5.97 13.62
N ALA A 206 -3.01 -6.05 14.39
CA ALA A 206 -3.47 -4.96 15.23
C ALA A 206 -2.56 -4.76 16.47
N ALA A 207 -2.13 -5.86 17.10
CA ALA A 207 -1.19 -5.84 18.22
C ALA A 207 0.17 -5.23 17.84
N GLU A 208 0.74 -5.64 16.71
CA GLU A 208 2.00 -5.12 16.19
C GLU A 208 1.87 -3.63 15.85
N ALA A 209 0.80 -3.22 15.18
CA ALA A 209 0.58 -1.83 14.82
C ALA A 209 0.44 -0.93 16.06
N LEU A 210 -0.33 -1.35 17.08
CA LEU A 210 -0.41 -0.63 18.35
C LEU A 210 0.93 -0.53 19.06
N THR A 211 1.70 -1.61 19.08
CA THR A 211 3.05 -1.62 19.67
C THR A 211 3.95 -0.63 18.94
N GLN A 212 3.92 -0.60 17.60
CA GLN A 212 4.68 0.37 16.82
C GLN A 212 4.26 1.81 17.12
N LEU A 213 2.96 2.09 17.21
CA LEU A 213 2.45 3.41 17.59
C LEU A 213 2.89 3.80 19.01
N ALA A 214 2.87 2.86 19.96
CA ALA A 214 3.36 3.05 21.33
C ALA A 214 4.82 3.50 21.41
N LEU A 215 5.65 2.91 20.54
CA LEU A 215 7.09 3.18 20.51
C LEU A 215 7.40 4.52 19.83
N LEU A 216 6.52 4.97 18.93
CA LEU A 216 6.65 6.25 18.24
C LEU A 216 6.11 7.42 19.07
N ASP A 217 5.11 7.19 19.91
CA ASP A 217 4.50 8.20 20.76
C ASP A 217 5.16 8.21 22.15
N GLN A 218 5.80 9.33 22.53
CA GLN A 218 6.45 9.47 23.84
C GLN A 218 5.47 9.67 25.00
N ASP A 219 4.15 9.67 24.76
CA ASP A 219 3.11 9.66 25.79
C ASP A 219 2.65 8.22 26.07
N VAL A 220 3.30 7.64 27.09
CA VAL A 220 3.51 6.19 27.20
C VAL A 220 2.49 5.47 28.09
N GLU A 221 1.47 6.12 28.64
CA GLU A 221 0.63 5.46 29.65
C GLU A 221 -0.41 4.51 29.05
N GLN A 222 -1.20 4.96 28.07
CA GLN A 222 -2.29 4.15 27.54
C GLN A 222 -1.78 2.99 26.67
N THR A 223 -0.72 3.21 25.90
CA THR A 223 -0.20 2.23 24.95
C THR A 223 0.72 1.19 25.61
N ARG A 224 1.37 1.52 26.74
CA ARG A 224 2.18 0.57 27.51
C ARG A 224 1.34 -0.46 28.26
N SER A 225 0.17 -0.06 28.77
CA SER A 225 -0.78 -1.01 29.37
C SER A 225 -1.18 -2.08 28.37
N ILE A 226 -1.57 -1.66 27.16
CA ILE A 226 -1.99 -2.59 26.10
C ILE A 226 -0.83 -3.49 25.63
N ALA A 227 0.38 -2.95 25.47
CA ALA A 227 1.55 -3.74 25.10
C ALA A 227 1.94 -4.77 26.17
N HIS A 228 1.81 -4.42 27.46
CA HIS A 228 2.03 -5.34 28.57
C HIS A 228 0.97 -6.46 28.57
N ASP A 229 -0.30 -6.13 28.37
CA ASP A 229 -1.39 -7.11 28.35
C ASP A 229 -1.21 -8.11 27.19
N LEU A 230 -0.80 -7.63 26.01
CA LEU A 230 -0.51 -8.48 24.85
C LEU A 230 0.66 -9.43 25.07
N ASN A 231 1.73 -8.97 25.72
CA ASN A 231 2.87 -9.83 26.03
C ASN A 231 2.48 -10.94 27.03
N SER A 232 1.59 -10.62 27.98
CA SER A 232 1.05 -11.60 28.93
C SER A 232 0.10 -12.63 28.29
N LEU A 233 -0.64 -12.23 27.25
CA LEU A 233 -1.48 -13.15 26.45
C LEU A 233 -0.62 -14.10 25.61
N ASN A 234 0.48 -13.60 25.04
CA ASN A 234 1.42 -14.42 24.29
C ASN A 234 2.14 -15.44 25.20
N GLU A 235 2.54 -15.03 26.40
CA GLU A 235 3.10 -15.92 27.43
C GLU A 235 2.08 -16.96 27.90
N ARG A 236 0.82 -16.57 28.19
CA ARG A 236 -0.25 -17.51 28.54
C ARG A 236 -0.62 -18.48 27.43
N SER A 237 -0.58 -18.05 26.17
CA SER A 237 -0.82 -18.93 25.02
C SER A 237 0.33 -19.91 24.78
N SER A 238 1.50 -19.67 25.39
CA SER A 238 2.68 -20.55 25.34
C SER A 238 2.75 -21.55 26.51
N GLU A 239 1.91 -21.38 27.54
CA GLU A 239 1.76 -22.33 28.64
C GLU A 239 0.65 -23.34 28.30
N ASP A 240 1.06 -24.55 27.90
CA ASP A 240 0.16 -25.69 27.73
C ASP A 240 -0.34 -26.19 29.10
N PRO A 241 -1.65 -26.30 29.37
CA PRO A 241 -2.17 -26.87 30.63
C PRO A 241 -1.83 -28.35 30.82
N ALA A 242 -1.26 -29.01 29.81
CA ALA A 242 -1.06 -30.45 29.78
C ALA A 242 0.39 -30.88 29.45
N GLY A 243 1.41 -30.20 29.98
CA GLY A 243 2.71 -30.81 30.33
C GLY A 243 3.48 -31.66 29.30
N PHE A 244 3.19 -31.58 27.99
CA PHE A 244 3.96 -32.30 26.96
C PHE A 244 4.86 -31.33 26.17
N PRO A 245 6.15 -31.63 26.00
CA PRO A 245 7.04 -30.76 25.24
C PRO A 245 6.73 -30.88 23.75
N LEU A 246 6.12 -29.84 23.18
CA LEU A 246 6.16 -29.66 21.73
C LEU A 246 7.60 -29.34 21.33
N ASN A 247 8.22 -30.28 20.62
CA ASN A 247 9.48 -30.08 19.89
C ASN A 247 9.26 -28.98 18.83
N ARG A 248 9.39 -27.73 19.24
CA ARG A 248 9.48 -26.56 18.38
C ARG A 248 10.90 -26.07 18.45
N THR A 249 11.55 -26.01 17.28
CA THR A 249 12.80 -25.29 17.07
C THR A 249 12.68 -23.91 17.74
N ALA A 250 13.66 -23.61 18.59
CA ALA A 250 13.67 -22.45 19.47
C ALA A 250 13.15 -21.16 18.79
N PRO A 251 12.40 -20.28 19.50
CA PRO A 251 12.19 -18.94 18.99
C PRO A 251 13.57 -18.34 18.75
N ALA A 252 13.84 -17.96 17.50
CA ALA A 252 15.00 -17.17 17.17
C ALA A 252 14.99 -15.99 18.15
N LYS A 253 16.00 -15.93 19.02
CA LYS A 253 16.27 -14.77 19.89
C LYS A 253 15.97 -13.54 19.06
N LEU A 254 15.10 -12.66 19.57
CA LEU A 254 14.95 -11.29 19.10
C LEU A 254 16.35 -10.71 18.95
N THR A 255 16.89 -10.83 17.75
CA THR A 255 18.18 -10.26 17.40
C THR A 255 17.80 -8.84 17.10
N THR A 256 18.31 -7.93 17.92
CA THR A 256 18.21 -6.49 17.76
C THR A 256 18.32 -6.15 16.27
N ILE A 257 17.19 -5.88 15.62
CA ILE A 257 17.21 -5.45 14.22
C ILE A 257 17.77 -4.04 14.30
N GLN A 258 19.03 -3.90 13.89
CA GLN A 258 19.60 -2.60 13.60
C GLN A 258 18.69 -1.93 12.58
N VAL A 259 18.04 -0.86 13.04
CA VAL A 259 17.19 -0.01 12.21
C VAL A 259 18.10 0.61 11.16
N ASN A 260 18.05 0.07 9.94
CA ASN A 260 18.69 0.70 8.79
C ASN A 260 17.92 2.00 8.50
N HIS A 261 18.50 3.12 8.90
CA HIS A 261 17.97 4.46 8.66
C HIS A 261 18.00 4.78 7.16
N ASN A 262 17.01 4.31 6.39
CA ASN A 262 16.82 4.76 5.01
C ASN A 262 15.37 4.73 4.51
N SER A 263 14.41 4.92 5.42
CA SER A 263 13.05 5.31 5.03
C SER A 263 12.99 6.83 4.85
N PRO A 264 12.38 7.34 3.76
CA PRO A 264 12.24 8.78 3.56
C PRO A 264 11.43 9.38 4.71
N LYS A 265 12.01 10.36 5.40
CA LYS A 265 11.34 11.17 6.41
C LYS A 265 10.18 11.90 5.73
N VAL A 266 8.95 11.51 6.02
CA VAL A 266 7.79 12.37 5.73
C VAL A 266 7.95 13.61 6.63
N PRO A 267 8.02 14.84 6.08
CA PRO A 267 8.13 16.02 6.90
C PRO A 267 6.79 16.22 7.63
N VAL A 268 6.75 15.91 8.92
CA VAL A 268 5.69 16.36 9.81
C VAL A 268 5.84 17.88 9.94
N THR A 269 5.16 18.64 9.07
CA THR A 269 5.06 20.09 9.21
C THR A 269 4.15 20.42 10.39
N ARG A 270 4.77 20.48 11.56
CA ARG A 270 4.18 20.73 12.90
C ARG A 270 3.56 22.12 13.10
N ASN A 271 3.39 22.95 12.06
CA ASN A 271 3.13 24.40 12.22
C ASN A 271 1.85 24.96 11.56
N ALA A 272 0.98 24.15 10.95
CA ALA A 272 -0.27 24.69 10.39
C ALA A 272 -1.47 24.64 11.37
N LEU A 273 -1.53 23.65 12.28
CA LEU A 273 -2.74 23.38 13.08
C LEU A 273 -2.82 24.11 14.44
N ARG A 274 -1.78 24.87 14.83
CA ARG A 274 -1.74 25.53 16.15
C ARG A 274 -2.36 26.94 16.17
N LYS A 275 -2.64 27.55 15.01
CA LYS A 275 -3.19 28.92 14.96
C LYS A 275 -4.72 28.99 14.87
N GLU A 276 -5.40 27.94 14.39
CA GLU A 276 -6.87 27.97 14.29
C GLU A 276 -7.57 27.51 15.57
N SER A 277 -6.93 26.69 16.40
CA SER A 277 -7.51 26.13 17.63
C SER A 277 -7.51 27.10 18.83
N ILE A 278 -6.77 28.21 18.77
CA ILE A 278 -6.67 29.17 19.89
C ILE A 278 -7.68 30.34 19.75
N SER A 279 -8.26 30.57 18.56
CA SER A 279 -9.19 31.70 18.36
C SER A 279 -10.64 31.41 18.78
N GLN A 280 -11.02 30.16 19.07
CA GLN A 280 -12.42 29.81 19.36
C GLN A 280 -12.72 29.46 20.83
N ALA A 281 -11.71 29.47 21.72
CA ALA A 281 -11.88 29.02 23.11
C ALA A 281 -11.89 30.14 24.16
N THR A 282 -12.00 31.42 23.79
CA THR A 282 -12.09 32.54 24.75
C THR A 282 -13.33 33.40 24.52
N ALA A 283 -14.49 32.88 24.90
CA ALA A 283 -15.66 33.71 25.24
C ALA A 283 -16.46 33.05 26.37
N VAL A 284 -16.05 33.41 27.57
CA VAL A 284 -16.61 33.10 28.88
C VAL A 284 -18.06 33.62 29.01
N ARG A 285 -19.00 32.77 29.44
CA ARG A 285 -20.17 33.16 30.29
C ARG A 285 -19.73 33.07 31.76
N PRO A 286 -20.39 33.70 32.77
CA PRO A 286 -21.78 34.20 32.80
C PRO A 286 -21.97 35.55 33.57
N SER A 287 -23.20 36.08 33.58
CA SER A 287 -23.72 36.87 34.72
C SER A 287 -25.24 36.86 34.73
N ALA A 288 -25.80 36.21 35.74
CA ALA A 288 -27.21 36.30 36.11
C ALA A 288 -27.49 37.68 36.73
N LYS A 289 -28.61 38.31 36.36
CA LYS A 289 -29.15 39.45 37.10
C LYS A 289 -30.67 39.30 37.23
N VAL A 290 -31.07 39.14 38.48
CA VAL A 290 -32.44 39.23 39.01
C VAL A 290 -32.97 40.64 38.79
N MET A 291 -34.24 40.79 38.39
CA MET A 291 -35.04 42.00 38.63
C MET A 291 -36.55 41.69 38.70
N PRO A 292 -37.35 42.57 39.34
CA PRO A 292 -38.51 42.16 40.13
C PRO A 292 -39.89 42.51 39.54
N SER A 293 -40.89 41.93 40.19
CA SER A 293 -42.33 42.25 40.16
C SER A 293 -42.67 43.74 40.09
N SER A 294 -43.59 44.11 39.19
CA SER A 294 -44.63 45.12 39.46
C SER A 294 -45.88 44.86 38.63
N ARG A 295 -47.03 45.01 39.30
CA ARG A 295 -48.38 45.15 38.75
C ARG A 295 -48.51 46.53 38.09
N ASP A 296 -49.29 46.64 37.02
CA ASP A 296 -50.54 47.45 36.98
C ASP A 296 -51.14 47.41 35.55
N GLU A 297 -52.48 47.49 35.54
CA GLU A 297 -53.47 47.53 34.43
C GLU A 297 -53.89 46.21 33.75
#